data_AF-A0A7X6RER8-F1
#
_entry.id   AF-A0A7X6RER8-F1
#
_cell.length_a   1.000
_cell.length_b   1.000
_cell.length_c   1.000
_cell.angle_alpha   90.00
_cell.angle_beta   90.00
_cell.angle_gamma   90.00
#
_symmetry.space_group_name_H-M   'P 1'
#
loop_
_entity.id
_entity.type
_entity.pdbx_description
1 polymer ?
#
loop_
_entity_poly.entity_id
_entity_poly.type
_entity_poly.pdbx_seq_one_letter_code
_entity_poly.pdbx_strand_id
1 'polypeptide(L)'
;MSTGHTHTDAHGCNATHQLLCELFDADTTPERREAITRDLASCPECLAVARSERDVRSMVKDCCGPAKAPEPLRRRIIASITTVTYTETY
;
A
#
# COMPACT_ATOMS: atom_id res chain seq x y z
N MET A 1 23.68 -0.63 -2.35
CA MET A 1 23.88 -1.66 -1.31
C MET A 1 23.17 -2.91 -1.79
N SER A 2 23.88 -3.83 -2.46
CA SER A 2 23.31 -5.12 -2.85
C SER A 2 23.26 -6.00 -1.61
N THR A 3 22.06 -6.27 -1.13
CA THR A 3 21.85 -7.11 0.03
C THR A 3 22.01 -8.57 -0.43
N GLY A 4 23.11 -9.20 -0.02
CA GLY A 4 23.51 -10.53 -0.47
C GLY A 4 22.62 -11.60 0.15
N HIS A 5 21.54 -11.97 -0.53
CA HIS A 5 20.61 -13.02 -0.10
C HIS A 5 20.34 -13.98 -1.25
N THR A 6 20.09 -15.25 -0.94
CA THR A 6 19.75 -16.29 -1.91
C THR A 6 18.28 -16.21 -2.31
N HIS A 7 18.05 -15.87 -3.57
CA HIS A 7 16.74 -15.77 -4.20
C HIS A 7 16.34 -17.10 -4.86
N THR A 8 15.07 -17.49 -4.71
CA THR A 8 14.47 -18.62 -5.45
C THR A 8 13.73 -18.18 -6.71
N ASP A 9 13.61 -16.88 -6.94
CA ASP A 9 12.95 -16.26 -8.08
C ASP A 9 13.94 -15.89 -9.21
N ALA A 10 13.47 -15.97 -10.46
CA ALA A 10 14.28 -15.71 -11.67
C ALA A 10 14.80 -14.25 -11.76
N HIS A 11 14.28 -13.36 -10.92
CA HIS A 11 14.59 -11.95 -10.88
C HIS A 11 15.15 -11.62 -9.48
N GLY A 12 16.43 -11.93 -9.22
CA GLY A 12 17.04 -11.66 -7.91
C GLY A 12 16.95 -10.19 -7.47
N CYS A 13 17.42 -9.89 -6.24
CA CYS A 13 17.44 -8.60 -5.52
C CYS A 13 17.48 -7.30 -6.35
N ASN A 14 18.14 -7.28 -7.51
CA ASN A 14 18.23 -6.11 -8.39
C ASN A 14 16.86 -5.66 -8.94
N ALA A 15 15.90 -6.58 -9.08
CA ALA A 15 14.55 -6.26 -9.54
C ALA A 15 13.62 -5.74 -8.41
N THR A 16 14.00 -5.91 -7.13
CA THR A 16 13.13 -5.54 -6.01
C THR A 16 12.79 -4.05 -6.02
N HIS A 17 13.75 -3.17 -6.31
CA HIS A 17 13.49 -1.74 -6.39
C HIS A 17 12.49 -1.39 -7.51
N GLN A 18 12.61 -2.01 -8.68
CA GLN A 18 11.68 -1.78 -9.80
C GLN A 18 10.27 -2.24 -9.45
N LEU A 19 10.15 -3.41 -8.82
CA LEU A 19 8.87 -3.93 -8.34
C LEU A 19 8.24 -3.02 -7.28
N LEU A 20 9.03 -2.44 -6.37
CA LEU A 20 8.52 -1.47 -5.39
C LEU A 20 8.07 -0.17 -6.05
N CYS A 21 8.83 0.35 -7.02
CA CYS A 21 8.40 1.51 -7.80
C CYS A 21 7.05 1.23 -8.48
N GLU A 22 6.90 0.09 -9.14
CA GLU A 22 5.67 -0.32 -9.79
C GLU A 22 4.53 -0.53 -8.76
N LEU A 23 4.80 -1.14 -7.61
CA LEU A 23 3.80 -1.37 -6.57
C LEU A 23 3.17 -0.08 -6.03
N PHE A 24 4.00 0.95 -5.84
CA PHE A 24 3.58 2.24 -5.29
C PHE A 24 3.24 3.30 -6.35
N ASP A 25 3.29 2.94 -7.63
CA ASP A 25 2.80 3.79 -8.71
C ASP A 25 1.26 3.88 -8.65
N ALA A 26 0.74 5.09 -8.89
CA ALA A 26 -0.68 5.38 -8.92
C ALA A 26 -1.38 4.66 -10.08
N ASP A 27 -0.68 4.51 -11.21
CA ASP A 27 -1.22 3.95 -12.46
C ASP A 27 -1.21 2.41 -12.49
N THR A 28 -0.62 1.76 -11.50
CA THR A 28 -0.57 0.29 -11.44
C THR A 28 -1.94 -0.32 -11.12
N THR A 29 -2.34 -1.28 -11.94
CA THR A 29 -3.62 -1.98 -11.79
C THR A 29 -3.67 -2.83 -10.51
N PRO A 30 -4.85 -3.06 -9.91
CA PRO A 30 -4.96 -3.85 -8.69
C PRO A 30 -4.44 -5.28 -8.86
N GLU A 31 -4.69 -5.92 -10.02
CA GLU A 31 -4.21 -7.27 -10.32
C GLU A 31 -2.67 -7.32 -10.33
N ARG A 32 -2.04 -6.26 -10.86
CA ARG A 32 -0.58 -6.16 -10.91
C ARG A 32 0.02 -5.93 -9.52
N ARG A 33 -0.61 -5.09 -8.69
CA ARG A 33 -0.20 -4.90 -7.29
C ARG A 33 -0.25 -6.19 -6.50
N GLU A 34 -1.28 -7.02 -6.68
CA GLU A 34 -1.39 -8.32 -6.04
C GLU A 34 -0.31 -9.29 -6.49
N ALA A 35 0.00 -9.33 -7.79
CA ALA A 35 1.08 -10.15 -8.33
C ALA A 35 2.43 -9.77 -7.70
N ILE A 36 2.76 -8.47 -7.70
CA ILE A 36 4.00 -7.97 -7.09
C ILE A 36 4.06 -8.28 -5.59
N THR A 37 2.94 -8.14 -4.89
CA THR A 37 2.87 -8.45 -3.45
C THR A 37 3.14 -9.92 -3.17
N ARG A 38 2.64 -10.82 -4.03
CA ARG A 38 2.90 -12.26 -3.94
C ARG A 38 4.36 -12.59 -4.21
N ASP A 39 4.96 -11.95 -5.20
CA ASP A 39 6.37 -12.13 -5.54
C ASP A 39 7.26 -11.68 -4.37
N LEU A 40 6.97 -10.51 -3.77
CA LEU A 40 7.68 -10.01 -2.59
C LEU A 40 7.49 -10.89 -1.35
N ALA A 41 6.35 -11.57 -1.22
CA ALA A 41 6.10 -12.48 -0.10
C ALA A 41 6.96 -13.74 -0.14
N SER A 42 7.54 -14.09 -1.30
CA SER A 42 8.47 -15.22 -1.43
C SER A 42 9.82 -14.98 -0.76
N CYS A 43 10.19 -13.71 -0.53
CA CYS A 43 11.46 -13.32 0.08
C CYS A 43 11.23 -12.42 1.32
N PRO A 44 11.56 -12.89 2.54
CA PRO A 44 11.36 -12.12 3.77
C PRO A 44 12.05 -10.75 3.79
N GLU A 45 13.24 -10.65 3.20
CA GLU A 45 14.02 -9.42 3.15
C GLU A 45 13.39 -8.39 2.20
N CYS A 46 12.98 -8.82 1.00
CA CYS A 46 12.27 -7.95 0.05
C CYS A 46 10.95 -7.46 0.65
N LEU A 47 10.25 -8.31 1.40
CA LEU A 47 9.04 -7.91 2.12
C LEU A 47 9.33 -6.88 3.22
N ALA A 48 10.45 -7.01 3.94
CA ALA A 48 10.86 -6.03 4.95
C ALA A 48 11.17 -4.66 4.33
N VAL A 49 11.83 -4.64 3.16
CA VAL A 49 12.06 -3.40 2.40
C VAL A 49 10.74 -2.79 1.93
N ALA A 50 9.81 -3.59 1.42
CA ALA A 50 8.49 -3.13 0.99
C ALA A 50 7.69 -2.47 2.13
N ARG A 51 7.77 -3.05 3.34
CA ARG A 51 7.15 -2.48 4.54
C ARG A 51 7.79 -1.14 4.90
N SER A 52 9.11 -1.08 4.91
CA SER A 52 9.84 0.16 5.21
C SER A 52 9.48 1.28 4.23
N GLU A 53 9.42 0.99 2.94
CA GLU A 53 9.02 1.94 1.89
C GLU A 53 7.57 2.43 2.10
N ARG A 54 6.65 1.52 2.48
CA ARG A 54 5.27 1.87 2.80
C ARG A 54 5.18 2.82 4.00
N ASP A 55 5.95 2.54 5.05
CA ASP A 55 5.96 3.34 6.28
C ASP A 55 6.50 4.75 6.01
N VAL A 56 7.61 4.86 5.28
CA VAL A 56 8.17 6.15 4.85
C VAL A 56 7.16 6.93 4.02
N ARG A 57 6.49 6.28 3.06
CA ARG A 57 5.47 6.92 2.22
C ARG A 57 4.26 7.37 3.03
N SER A 58 3.85 6.62 4.05
CA SER A 58 2.80 7.03 4.98
C SER A 58 3.22 8.28 5.76
N MET A 59 4.43 8.30 6.31
CA MET A 59 4.96 9.46 7.03
C MET A 59 5.00 10.72 6.15
N VAL A 60 5.44 10.59 4.90
CA VAL A 60 5.44 11.71 3.93
C VAL A 60 4.02 12.16 3.62
N LYS A 61 3.08 11.22 3.45
CA LYS A 61 1.66 11.53 3.23
C LYS A 61 1.02 12.20 4.45
N ASP A 62 1.42 11.86 5.67
CA ASP A 62 0.88 12.49 6.88
C ASP A 62 1.47 13.90 7.08
N CYS A 63 2.75 14.10 6.75
CA CYS A 63 3.42 15.39 6.85
C CYS A 63 2.97 16.38 5.76
N CYS A 64 2.85 15.89 4.51
CA CYS A 64 2.64 16.72 3.31
C CYS A 64 1.32 16.41 2.58
N GLY A 65 0.40 15.69 3.24
CA GLY A 65 -0.85 15.23 2.66
C GLY A 65 -1.80 16.35 2.23
N PRO A 66 -2.84 16.03 1.44
CA PRO A 66 -3.77 17.03 0.92
C PRO A 66 -4.35 17.84 2.08
N ALA A 67 -4.44 19.16 1.87
CA ALA A 67 -5.04 20.10 2.80
C ALA A 67 -6.34 19.52 3.38
N LYS A 68 -6.50 19.64 4.71
CA LYS A 68 -7.64 19.15 5.49
C LYS A 68 -8.93 19.22 4.67
N ALA A 69 -9.57 18.06 4.47
CA ALA A 69 -10.79 17.96 3.67
C ALA A 69 -11.80 19.05 4.10
N PRO A 70 -12.46 19.73 3.14
CA PRO A 70 -13.43 20.77 3.47
C PRO A 70 -14.45 20.25 4.49
N GLU A 71 -14.58 20.98 5.59
CA GLU A 71 -15.42 20.64 6.73
C GLU A 71 -16.87 20.20 6.38
N PRO A 72 -17.56 20.78 5.37
CA PRO A 72 -18.87 20.29 4.96
C PRO A 72 -18.84 18.88 4.33
N LEU A 73 -17.80 18.54 3.55
CA LEU A 73 -17.65 17.19 2.99
C LEU A 73 -17.36 16.17 4.09
N ARG A 74 -16.49 16.55 5.03
CA ARG A 74 -16.15 15.71 6.19
C ARG A 74 -17.39 15.37 7.02
N ARG A 75 -18.24 16.37 7.33
CA ARG A 75 -19.51 16.16 8.05
C ARG A 75 -20.47 15.23 7.32
N ARG A 76 -20.60 15.37 5.99
CA ARG A 76 -21.47 14.50 5.18
C ARG A 76 -21.03 13.03 5.23
N ILE A 77 -19.73 12.78 5.07
CA ILE A 77 -19.17 11.41 5.10
C ILE A 77 -19.35 10.77 6.49
N ILE A 78 -19.09 11.52 7.57
CA ILE A 78 -19.28 11.02 8.94
C ILE A 78 -20.75 10.62 9.17
N ALA A 79 -21.70 11.46 8.74
CA ALA A 79 -23.12 11.15 8.86
C ALA A 79 -23.49 9.87 8.09
N SER A 80 -23.00 9.69 6.85
CA SER A 80 -23.30 8.49 6.07
C SER A 80 -22.70 7.21 6.66
N ILE A 81 -21.51 7.26 7.26
CA ILE A 81 -20.87 6.08 7.87
C ILE A 81 -21.51 5.72 9.21
N THR A 82 -21.94 6.72 9.99
CA THR A 82 -22.49 6.52 11.34
C THR A 82 -23.96 6.08 11.33
N THR A 83 -24.63 6.10 10.17
CA THR A 83 -26.03 5.68 10.05
C THR A 83 -26.11 4.15 10.15
N VAL A 84 -26.26 3.62 11.36
CA VAL A 84 -26.57 2.21 11.61
C VAL A 84 -28.06 2.00 11.35
N THR A 85 -28.40 1.33 10.24
CA THR A 85 -29.75 0.84 9.98
C THR A 85 -29.94 -0.52 10.64
N TYR A 86 -30.79 -0.60 11.67
CA TYR A 86 -31.25 -1.87 12.23
C TYR A 86 -32.40 -2.40 11.38
N THR A 87 -32.21 -3.54 10.72
CA THR A 87 -33.31 -4.28 10.09
C THR A 87 -33.81 -5.30 11.10
N GLU A 88 -34.92 -5.01 11.76
CA GLU A 88 -35.62 -5.97 12.61
C GLU A 88 -36.30 -7.01 11.71
N THR A 89 -35.75 -8.23 11.67
CA THR A 89 -36.34 -9.36 10.97
C THR A 89 -37.32 -10.06 11.92
N TYR A 90 -38.62 -10.02 11.60
CA TYR A 90 -39.70 -10.77 12.26
C TYR A 90 -39.76 -12.21 11.75
#